data_AF-D5VMR5-F1
#
_entry.id   AF-D5VMR5-F1
#
_cell.length_a   1.000
_cell.length_b   1.000
_cell.length_c   1.000
_cell.angle_alpha   90.00
_cell.angle_beta   90.00
_cell.angle_gamma   90.00
#
_symmetry.space_group_name_H-M   'P 1'
#
loop_
_entity.id
_entity.type
_entity.pdbx_description
1 polymer ?
#
loop_
_entity_poly.entity_id
_entity_poly.type
_entity_poly.pdbx_seq_one_letter_code
_entity_poly.pdbx_strand_id
1 'polypeptide(L)'
;MAKQHDYTSLIEWTGDRGEGTRSYKGYDRTWQVRTPGKPPIACSNDPLLGGDPTLHNPEDLLLSSLSACHMLWYLHLASNAGIVVRGYRDQPLGVGESTPDGAGRFLRATLRPHIVVEHGADLAKADAIHHEIRKVCFIARSVNFPVDYAATYEEV
;
A
#
# COMPACT_ATOMS: atom_id res chain seq x y z
N MET A 1 -12.13 8.49 24.79
CA MET A 1 -12.85 8.87 23.55
C MET A 1 -11.85 8.93 22.42
N ALA A 2 -12.21 8.50 21.22
CA ALA A 2 -11.35 8.67 20.05
C ALA A 2 -11.21 10.17 19.71
N LYS A 3 -10.00 10.60 19.34
CA LYS A 3 -9.75 11.96 18.84
C LYS A 3 -9.82 11.95 17.32
N GLN A 4 -10.51 12.92 16.74
CA GLN A 4 -10.58 13.09 15.29
C GLN A 4 -9.34 13.84 14.78
N HIS A 5 -8.86 13.41 13.61
CA HIS A 5 -7.71 13.98 12.92
C HIS A 5 -8.03 14.02 11.42
N ASP A 6 -7.85 15.18 10.80
CA ASP A 6 -8.07 15.36 9.37
C ASP A 6 -6.80 15.06 8.59
N TYR A 7 -6.95 14.33 7.48
CA TYR A 7 -5.89 14.04 6.52
C TYR A 7 -6.33 14.55 5.14
N THR A 8 -5.45 15.24 4.42
CA THR A 8 -5.76 15.82 3.11
C THR A 8 -4.66 15.57 2.09
N SER A 9 -5.06 15.41 0.84
CA SER A 9 -4.22 15.41 -0.35
C SER A 9 -4.96 16.11 -1.49
N LEU A 10 -4.21 16.72 -2.40
CA LEU A 10 -4.73 17.29 -3.64
C LEU A 10 -4.46 16.28 -4.76
N ILE A 11 -5.51 15.93 -5.51
CA ILE A 11 -5.43 15.11 -6.71
C ILE A 11 -5.68 16.03 -7.91
N GLU A 12 -4.69 16.14 -8.78
CA GLU A 12 -4.75 17.03 -9.93
C GLU A 12 -4.57 16.22 -11.21
N TRP A 13 -5.60 16.22 -12.06
CA TRP A 13 -5.53 15.61 -13.37
C TRP A 13 -4.72 16.50 -14.32
N THR A 14 -3.76 15.90 -15.03
CA THR A 14 -2.81 16.60 -15.92
C THR A 14 -2.89 16.12 -17.36
N GLY A 15 -3.91 15.32 -17.68
CA GLY A 15 -4.03 14.68 -18.98
C GLY A 15 -4.89 15.42 -20.00
N ASP A 16 -5.30 16.66 -19.72
CA ASP A 16 -6.00 17.47 -20.71
C ASP A 16 -5.07 17.81 -21.88
N ARG A 17 -5.52 17.51 -23.09
CA ARG A 17 -4.84 17.84 -24.35
C ARG A 17 -5.43 19.07 -25.04
N GLY A 18 -6.32 19.80 -24.37
CA GLY A 18 -6.98 21.02 -24.85
C GLY A 18 -8.43 20.82 -25.28
N GLU A 19 -8.89 19.57 -25.38
CA GLU A 19 -10.29 19.22 -25.68
C GLU A 19 -11.03 18.62 -24.48
N GLY A 20 -10.35 18.45 -23.34
CA GLY A 20 -10.89 17.76 -22.17
C GLY A 20 -11.38 16.35 -22.52
N THR A 21 -12.53 15.98 -21.97
CA THR A 21 -13.16 14.68 -22.16
C THR A 21 -14.14 14.65 -23.34
N ARG A 22 -14.01 15.55 -24.33
CA ARG A 22 -14.92 15.61 -25.51
C ARG A 22 -14.98 14.28 -26.28
N SER A 23 -13.88 13.54 -26.31
CA SER A 23 -13.84 12.18 -26.81
C SER A 23 -13.09 11.27 -25.85
N TYR A 24 -13.47 9.98 -25.81
CA TYR A 24 -12.87 9.00 -24.90
C TYR A 24 -11.35 8.81 -25.10
N LYS A 25 -10.87 9.05 -26.33
CA LYS A 25 -9.44 8.96 -26.68
C LYS A 25 -8.75 10.33 -26.71
N GLY A 26 -9.47 11.41 -26.40
CA GLY A 26 -8.99 12.79 -26.51
C GLY A 26 -8.11 13.24 -25.34
N TYR A 27 -7.96 12.42 -24.31
CA TYR A 27 -7.23 12.78 -23.10
C TYR A 27 -6.33 11.68 -22.57
N ASP A 28 -5.30 12.10 -21.83
CA ASP A 28 -4.45 11.21 -21.06
C ASP A 28 -5.03 10.92 -19.69
N ARG A 29 -4.69 9.76 -19.17
CA ARG A 29 -5.07 9.33 -17.81
C ARG A 29 -3.97 9.65 -16.80
N THR A 30 -3.14 10.64 -17.10
CA THR A 30 -2.07 11.10 -16.21
C THR A 30 -2.60 12.11 -15.20
N TRP A 31 -2.09 12.01 -13.97
CA TRP A 31 -2.49 12.85 -12.85
C TRP A 31 -1.38 12.85 -11.81
N GLN A 32 -1.54 13.63 -10.74
CA GLN A 32 -0.57 13.69 -9.66
C GLN A 32 -1.20 13.79 -8.28
N VAL A 33 -0.55 13.14 -7.30
CA VAL A 33 -0.79 13.38 -5.88
C VAL A 33 0.08 14.55 -5.42
N ARG A 34 -0.54 15.56 -4.82
CA ARG A 34 0.14 16.69 -4.18
C ARG A 34 -0.22 16.71 -2.70
N THR A 35 0.80 16.64 -1.85
CA THR A 35 0.65 16.83 -0.40
C THR A 35 1.45 18.07 0.01
N PRO A 36 0.89 18.98 0.84
CA PRO A 36 1.60 20.20 1.25
C PRO A 36 3.01 19.91 1.78
N GLY A 37 4.01 20.58 1.23
CA GLY A 37 5.41 20.45 1.62
C GLY A 37 6.11 19.16 1.16
N LYS A 38 5.49 18.33 0.32
CA LYS A 38 6.07 17.08 -0.19
C LYS A 38 6.23 17.12 -1.72
N PRO A 39 7.19 16.38 -2.29
CA PRO A 39 7.28 16.19 -3.74
C PRO A 39 5.99 15.60 -4.32
N PRO A 40 5.58 16.00 -5.53
CA PRO A 40 4.45 15.40 -6.21
C PRO A 40 4.76 13.95 -6.60
N ILE A 41 3.73 13.10 -6.58
CA ILE A 41 3.80 11.73 -7.11
C ILE A 41 3.10 11.74 -8.45
N ALA A 42 3.84 11.46 -9.53
CA ALA A 42 3.28 11.31 -10.86
C ALA A 42 2.58 9.95 -10.97
N CYS A 43 1.37 9.98 -11.51
CA CYS A 43 0.48 8.83 -11.55
C CYS A 43 -0.21 8.69 -12.92
N SER A 44 -0.70 7.48 -13.16
CA SER A 44 -1.51 7.17 -14.33
C SER A 44 -2.65 6.22 -13.93
N ASN A 45 -3.38 5.73 -14.92
CA ASN A 45 -4.30 4.60 -14.77
C ASN A 45 -3.52 3.28 -14.75
N ASP A 46 -4.18 2.19 -14.38
CA ASP A 46 -3.69 0.84 -14.63
C ASP A 46 -3.40 0.61 -16.13
N PRO A 47 -2.26 -0.01 -16.48
CA PRO A 47 -1.94 -0.37 -17.86
C PRO A 47 -3.02 -1.20 -18.57
N LEU A 48 -3.73 -2.08 -17.85
CA LEU A 48 -4.87 -2.87 -18.37
C LEU A 48 -6.01 -1.98 -18.88
N LEU A 49 -6.09 -0.76 -18.37
CA LEU A 49 -7.08 0.25 -18.73
C LEU A 49 -6.46 1.39 -19.57
N GLY A 50 -5.28 1.17 -20.14
CA GLY A 50 -4.59 2.11 -21.03
C GLY A 50 -3.81 3.22 -20.32
N GLY A 51 -3.32 2.97 -19.11
CA GLY A 51 -2.39 3.85 -18.42
C GLY A 51 -0.91 3.59 -18.75
N ASP A 52 -0.04 4.40 -18.16
CA ASP A 52 1.41 4.34 -18.32
C ASP A 52 2.00 3.40 -17.24
N PRO A 53 2.62 2.25 -17.62
CA PRO A 53 3.16 1.28 -16.67
C PRO A 53 4.39 1.79 -15.90
N THR A 54 4.94 2.94 -16.26
CA THR A 54 6.07 3.55 -15.55
C THR A 54 5.65 4.47 -14.41
N LEU A 55 4.34 4.72 -14.27
CA LEU A 55 3.75 5.60 -13.26
C LEU A 55 2.86 4.79 -12.31
N HIS A 56 2.76 5.25 -11.07
CA HIS A 56 1.88 4.61 -10.09
C HIS A 56 0.41 4.76 -10.48
N ASN A 57 -0.38 3.69 -10.33
CA ASN A 57 -1.84 3.76 -10.39
C ASN A 57 -2.44 3.77 -8.96
N PRO A 58 -3.77 4.01 -8.80
CA PRO A 58 -4.42 3.97 -7.49
C PRO A 58 -4.24 2.63 -6.74
N GLU A 59 -4.24 1.52 -7.47
CA GLU A 59 -4.10 0.16 -6.96
C GLU A 59 -2.73 -0.07 -6.29
N ASP A 60 -1.65 0.37 -6.95
CA ASP A 60 -0.28 0.37 -6.45
C ASP A 60 -0.17 1.20 -5.17
N LEU A 61 -0.76 2.40 -5.18
CA LEU A 61 -0.72 3.32 -4.05
C LEU A 61 -1.47 2.74 -2.83
N LEU A 62 -2.59 2.05 -3.05
CA LEU A 62 -3.32 1.37 -1.98
C LEU A 62 -2.48 0.26 -1.36
N LEU A 63 -1.92 -0.65 -2.17
CA LEU A 63 -1.09 -1.75 -1.68
C LEU A 63 0.17 -1.24 -0.98
N SER A 64 0.80 -0.21 -1.54
CA SER A 64 1.98 0.45 -0.94
C SER A 64 1.64 1.07 0.41
N SER A 65 0.50 1.76 0.52
CA SER A 65 0.06 2.38 1.78
C SER A 65 -0.27 1.32 2.85
N LEU A 66 -0.89 0.22 2.45
CA LEU A 66 -1.20 -0.91 3.33
C LEU A 66 0.09 -1.57 3.86
N SER A 67 1.00 -1.92 2.95
CA SER A 67 2.29 -2.55 3.26
C SER A 67 3.15 -1.64 4.15
N ALA A 68 3.25 -0.35 3.85
CA ALA A 68 4.01 0.62 4.64
C ALA A 68 3.43 0.83 6.05
N CYS A 69 2.09 0.95 6.19
CA CYS A 69 1.47 1.05 7.53
C CYS A 69 1.76 -0.19 8.38
N HIS A 70 1.67 -1.37 7.77
CA HIS A 70 1.98 -2.63 8.44
C HIS A 70 3.44 -2.70 8.86
N MET A 71 4.38 -2.37 7.98
CA MET A 71 5.82 -2.32 8.28
C MET A 71 6.10 -1.41 9.48
N LEU A 72 5.57 -0.18 9.50
CA LEU A 72 5.84 0.77 10.58
C LEU A 72 5.34 0.26 11.94
N TRP A 73 4.18 -0.39 11.96
CA TRP A 73 3.68 -1.04 13.17
C TRP A 73 4.46 -2.29 13.55
N TYR A 74 4.89 -3.09 12.57
CA TYR A 74 5.74 -4.25 12.81
C TYR A 74 7.04 -3.84 13.51
N LEU A 75 7.73 -2.82 13.00
CA LEU A 75 8.97 -2.30 13.60
C LEU A 75 8.74 -1.81 15.04
N HIS A 76 7.62 -1.13 15.29
CA HIS A 76 7.26 -0.68 16.64
C HIS A 76 7.02 -1.87 17.59
N LEU A 77 6.21 -2.85 17.19
CA LEU A 77 5.88 -4.00 18.03
C LEU A 77 7.08 -4.94 18.22
N ALA A 78 7.94 -5.09 17.21
CA ALA A 78 9.19 -5.83 17.32
C ALA A 78 10.11 -5.22 18.38
N SER A 79 10.26 -3.89 18.37
CA SER A 79 10.99 -3.17 19.40
C SER A 79 10.42 -3.42 20.80
N ASN A 80 9.10 -3.32 20.98
CA ASN A 80 8.43 -3.62 22.26
C ASN A 80 8.63 -5.09 22.70
N ALA A 81 8.72 -6.02 21.73
CA ALA A 81 8.91 -7.44 21.97
C ALA A 81 10.38 -7.82 22.22
N GLY A 82 11.33 -6.89 22.10
CA GLY A 82 12.77 -7.16 22.19
C GLY A 82 13.35 -7.89 20.98
N ILE A 83 12.66 -7.85 19.84
CA ILE A 83 13.12 -8.43 18.58
C ILE A 83 13.84 -7.35 17.78
N VAL A 84 15.16 -7.52 17.60
CA VAL A 84 15.99 -6.56 16.88
C VAL A 84 15.87 -6.81 15.37
N VAL A 85 15.15 -5.93 14.68
CA VAL A 85 15.02 -5.95 13.21
C VAL A 85 16.12 -5.10 12.58
N ARG A 86 16.92 -5.72 11.70
CA ARG A 86 18.02 -5.08 10.97
C ARG A 86 17.64 -4.70 9.54
N GLY A 87 16.58 -5.29 9.01
CA GLY A 87 16.08 -5.03 7.66
C GLY A 87 14.64 -5.47 7.48
N TYR A 88 13.91 -4.76 6.63
CA TYR A 88 12.55 -5.10 6.25
C TYR A 88 12.34 -4.72 4.79
N ARG A 89 11.87 -5.67 3.98
CA ARG A 89 11.43 -5.42 2.61
C ARG A 89 10.16 -6.21 2.37
N ASP A 90 9.15 -5.58 1.79
CA ASP A 90 7.90 -6.26 1.42
C ASP A 90 7.67 -6.20 -0.09
N GLN A 91 7.03 -7.24 -0.60
CA GLN A 91 6.53 -7.33 -1.97
C GLN A 91 5.05 -7.72 -1.89
N PRO A 92 4.13 -6.81 -1.53
CA PRO A 92 2.73 -7.16 -1.36
C PRO A 92 2.11 -7.66 -2.68
N LEU A 93 1.16 -8.60 -2.58
CA LEU A 93 0.34 -9.06 -3.70
C LEU A 93 -1.12 -8.73 -3.41
N GLY A 94 -1.72 -7.85 -4.19
CA GLY A 94 -3.16 -7.67 -4.23
C GLY A 94 -3.79 -8.57 -5.29
N VAL A 95 -4.92 -9.19 -4.97
CA VAL A 95 -5.74 -9.90 -5.94
C VAL A 95 -7.05 -9.13 -6.07
N GLY A 96 -7.35 -8.65 -7.27
CA GLY A 96 -8.59 -7.97 -7.59
C GLY A 96 -9.40 -8.70 -8.65
N GLU A 97 -10.64 -8.25 -8.83
CA GLU A 97 -11.54 -8.67 -9.90
C GLU A 97 -12.13 -7.44 -10.59
N SER A 98 -12.49 -7.61 -11.86
CA SER A 98 -13.22 -6.62 -12.63
C SER A 98 -14.32 -7.30 -13.46
N THR A 99 -15.45 -6.64 -13.62
CA THR A 99 -16.58 -7.09 -14.44
C THR A 99 -16.65 -6.32 -15.76
N PRO A 100 -17.34 -6.84 -16.80
CA PRO A 100 -17.41 -6.18 -18.12
C PRO A 100 -18.06 -4.80 -18.12
N ASP A 101 -18.90 -4.48 -17.13
CA ASP A 101 -19.50 -3.15 -16.92
C ASP A 101 -18.55 -2.16 -16.22
N GLY A 102 -17.32 -2.59 -15.89
CA GLY A 102 -16.26 -1.75 -15.34
C GLY A 102 -16.23 -1.69 -13.81
N ALA A 103 -17.11 -2.40 -13.11
CA ALA A 103 -16.99 -2.51 -11.66
C ALA A 103 -15.76 -3.38 -11.29
N GLY A 104 -15.11 -3.06 -10.18
CA GLY A 104 -13.95 -3.81 -9.72
C GLY A 104 -13.68 -3.61 -8.23
N ARG A 105 -12.93 -4.55 -7.64
CA ARG A 105 -12.51 -4.49 -6.23
C ARG A 105 -11.31 -5.37 -5.97
N PHE A 106 -10.63 -5.12 -4.85
CA PHE A 106 -9.71 -6.08 -4.25
C PHE A 106 -10.49 -7.18 -3.52
N LEU A 107 -10.10 -8.43 -3.76
CA LEU A 107 -10.60 -9.62 -3.09
C LEU A 107 -9.76 -9.95 -1.84
N ARG A 108 -8.45 -9.74 -1.90
CA ARG A 108 -7.50 -9.98 -0.81
C ARG A 108 -6.16 -9.31 -1.09
N ALA A 109 -5.36 -9.16 -0.04
CA ALA A 109 -3.94 -8.84 -0.15
C ALA A 109 -3.11 -9.83 0.67
N THR A 110 -1.92 -10.19 0.18
CA THR A 110 -0.92 -10.96 0.93
C THR A 110 0.33 -10.10 1.06
N LEU A 111 0.69 -9.72 2.28
CA LEU A 111 1.98 -9.09 2.55
C LEU A 111 3.05 -10.18 2.63
N ARG A 112 4.19 -9.96 1.99
CA ARG A 112 5.29 -10.92 1.86
C ARG A 112 6.59 -10.29 2.37
N PRO A 113 6.65 -9.92 3.66
CA PRO A 113 7.83 -9.27 4.18
C PRO A 113 8.98 -10.25 4.33
N HIS A 114 10.14 -9.87 3.81
CA HIS A 114 11.42 -10.44 4.13
C HIS A 114 12.07 -9.60 5.24
N ILE A 115 12.28 -10.22 6.40
CA ILE A 115 12.66 -9.54 7.63
C ILE A 115 14.00 -10.08 8.10
N VAL A 116 14.97 -9.19 8.24
CA VAL A 116 16.30 -9.52 8.76
C VAL A 116 16.31 -9.21 10.25
N VAL A 117 16.67 -10.19 11.08
CA VAL A 117 16.72 -10.08 12.55
C VAL A 117 18.09 -10.48 13.08
N GLU A 118 18.45 -10.06 14.30
CA GLU A 118 19.70 -10.51 14.91
C GLU A 118 19.68 -12.01 15.23
N HIS A 119 20.85 -12.64 15.17
CA HIS A 119 21.04 -14.05 15.51
C HIS A 119 20.52 -14.39 16.92
N GLY A 120 19.76 -15.49 17.02
CA GLY A 120 19.13 -15.95 18.24
C GLY A 120 17.77 -15.28 18.52
N ALA A 121 17.20 -14.56 17.55
CA ALA A 121 15.87 -13.98 17.68
C ALA A 121 14.79 -15.06 17.83
N ASP A 122 13.78 -14.77 18.66
CA ASP A 122 12.59 -15.61 18.77
C ASP A 122 11.71 -15.42 17.52
N LEU A 123 11.93 -16.26 16.50
CA LEU A 123 11.24 -16.19 15.21
C LEU A 123 9.73 -16.46 15.34
N ALA A 124 9.31 -17.30 16.29
CA ALA A 124 7.89 -17.56 16.52
C ALA A 124 7.19 -16.30 17.06
N LYS A 125 7.84 -15.59 17.98
CA LYS A 125 7.36 -14.30 18.47
C LYS A 125 7.41 -13.22 17.39
N ALA A 126 8.43 -13.24 16.53
CA ALA A 126 8.54 -12.32 15.39
C ALA A 126 7.37 -12.49 14.41
N ASP A 127 7.03 -13.74 14.08
CA ASP A 127 5.89 -14.06 13.20
C ASP A 127 4.55 -13.67 13.83
N ALA A 128 4.37 -13.95 15.12
CA ALA A 128 3.13 -13.64 15.84
C ALA A 128 2.77 -12.14 15.83
N ILE A 129 3.76 -11.23 15.71
CA ILE A 129 3.53 -9.77 15.66
C ILE A 129 2.59 -9.40 14.50
N HIS A 130 2.68 -10.07 13.35
CA HIS A 130 1.87 -9.72 12.18
C HIS A 130 0.37 -9.75 12.47
N HIS A 131 -0.08 -10.70 13.30
CA HIS A 131 -1.48 -10.88 13.65
C HIS A 131 -2.01 -9.84 14.65
N GLU A 132 -1.12 -9.13 15.35
CA GLU A 132 -1.49 -8.07 16.28
C GLU A 132 -1.71 -6.72 15.58
N ILE A 133 -1.05 -6.50 14.44
CA ILE A 133 -1.01 -5.20 13.76
C ILE A 133 -2.38 -4.74 13.28
N ARG A 134 -3.25 -5.65 12.81
CA ARG A 134 -4.61 -5.29 12.38
C ARG A 134 -5.44 -4.67 13.51
N LYS A 135 -5.09 -4.91 14.78
CA LYS A 135 -5.79 -4.29 15.92
C LYS A 135 -5.52 -2.78 15.99
N VAL A 136 -4.42 -2.30 15.42
CA VAL A 136 -3.91 -0.93 15.61
C VAL A 136 -3.59 -0.16 14.31
N CYS A 137 -3.15 -0.79 13.22
CA CYS A 137 -2.77 -0.09 11.98
C CYS A 137 -3.99 0.57 11.32
N PHE A 138 -3.88 1.88 11.11
CA PHE A 138 -4.92 2.71 10.52
C PHE A 138 -5.42 2.15 9.19
N ILE A 139 -4.51 1.79 8.28
CA ILE A 139 -4.85 1.33 6.93
C ILE A 139 -5.42 -0.09 6.94
N ALA A 140 -4.77 -1.04 7.63
CA ALA A 140 -5.23 -2.43 7.73
C ALA A 140 -6.63 -2.57 8.38
N ARG A 141 -7.02 -1.60 9.22
CA ARG A 141 -8.35 -1.50 9.83
C ARG A 141 -9.39 -0.85 8.92
N SER A 142 -8.95 -0.14 7.89
CA SER A 142 -9.81 0.66 7.02
C SER A 142 -10.12 -0.02 5.69
N VAL A 143 -9.33 -1.03 5.30
CA VAL A 143 -9.62 -1.86 4.12
C VAL A 143 -10.73 -2.86 4.40
N ASN A 144 -11.50 -3.20 3.36
CA ASN A 144 -12.67 -4.08 3.45
C ASN A 144 -12.41 -5.51 2.95
N PHE A 145 -11.16 -5.85 2.65
CA PHE A 145 -10.72 -7.18 2.19
C PHE A 145 -9.77 -7.83 3.20
N PRO A 146 -9.68 -9.17 3.24
CA PRO A 146 -8.71 -9.88 4.08
C PRO A 146 -7.26 -9.55 3.69
N VAL A 147 -6.41 -9.50 4.70
CA VAL A 147 -4.97 -9.29 4.58
C VAL A 147 -4.26 -10.48 5.23
N ASP A 148 -3.56 -11.25 4.41
CA ASP A 148 -2.76 -12.41 4.82
C ASP A 148 -1.27 -12.07 4.89
N TYR A 149 -0.49 -12.91 5.55
CA TYR A 149 0.95 -12.73 5.75
C TYR A 149 1.69 -13.99 5.31
N ALA A 150 2.72 -13.82 4.48
CA ALA A 150 3.66 -14.87 4.11
C ALA A 150 5.08 -14.35 4.36
N ALA A 151 5.39 -14.14 5.64
CA ALA A 151 6.66 -13.59 6.08
C ALA A 151 7.80 -14.61 5.97
N THR A 152 9.01 -14.11 5.73
CA THR A 152 10.25 -14.90 5.76
C THR A 152 11.28 -14.18 6.61
N TYR A 153 12.12 -14.95 7.30
CA TYR A 153 13.09 -14.42 8.25
C TYR A 153 14.51 -14.85 7.87
N GLU A 154 15.44 -13.90 8.00
CA GLU A 154 16.88 -14.11 7.87
C GLU A 154 17.56 -13.64 9.15
N GLU A 155 18.39 -14.48 9.77
CA GLU A 155 19.17 -14.12 10.96
C GLU A 155 20.58 -13.67 10.57
N VAL A 156 21.06 -12.57 11.17
CA VAL A 156 22.40 -11.98 10.93
C VAL A 156 23.15 -11.64 12.21
#